data_AF-A0A0J9VVP4-F1
#
_entry.id   AF-A0A0J9VVP4-F1
#
_cell.length_a   1.000
_cell.length_b   1.000
_cell.length_c   1.000
_cell.angle_alpha   90.00
_cell.angle_beta   90.00
_cell.angle_gamma   90.00
#
_symmetry.space_group_name_H-M   'P 1'
#
loop_
_entity.id
_entity.type
_entity.pdbx_description
1 polymer ?
#
loop_
_entity_poly.entity_id
_entity_poly.type
_entity_poly.pdbx_seq_one_letter_code
_entity_poly.pdbx_strand_id
1 'polypeptide(L)'
;MVPSLITPPPSRSGEATPAKDACLNPVNGAETEGHWIKLPEALFSSIMAVEPEVNPLYKTSKALSDEWLKTALRMNDKTATIWSRLDIAYMSAICAPHADLETLKLMNDWNGWVFAFDDRKSNKQASKQAYKNRDSNILERPAPLLHIPQLKKVASANRTIAFDEGTFANDPIKAAEEVIYTLATLDNIHPVVSPDENPLRHTLQSCWMRFRERSSPSLQYRWKKHLTMYCVGVLQQVGVQHRATRPTIEEYMDMRAGCVGAYPCIGLMEFAEGIDIPQYVMDHPSMQAISRITCDLVTL
;
A
#
# COMPACT_ATOMS: atom_id res chain seq x y z
N MET A 1 45.88 22.13 -2.37
CA MET A 1 44.48 22.43 -1.97
C MET A 1 43.77 21.11 -1.81
N VAL A 2 43.51 20.72 -0.57
CA VAL A 2 42.93 19.44 -0.16
C VAL A 2 41.53 19.73 0.41
N PRO A 3 40.48 18.96 0.10
CA PRO A 3 39.12 19.26 0.56
C PRO A 3 38.97 18.95 2.05
N SER A 4 38.41 19.90 2.81
CA SER A 4 38.15 19.77 4.25
C SER A 4 37.11 18.69 4.54
N LEU A 5 37.52 17.74 5.39
CA LEU A 5 36.67 16.76 6.06
C LEU A 5 35.75 17.48 7.05
N ILE A 6 34.44 17.20 6.98
CA ILE A 6 33.46 17.64 7.97
C ILE A 6 33.61 16.73 9.20
N THR A 7 34.17 17.27 10.28
CA THR A 7 34.21 16.62 11.60
C THR A 7 32.91 16.89 12.38
N PRO A 8 32.36 15.89 13.08
CA PRO A 8 31.17 16.08 13.93
C PRO A 8 31.50 16.92 15.20
N PRO A 9 30.53 17.65 15.76
CA PRO A 9 30.74 18.48 16.94
C PRO A 9 30.92 17.63 18.22
N PRO A 10 31.62 18.16 19.25
CA PRO A 10 31.99 17.41 20.44
C PRO A 10 30.82 17.15 21.40
N SER A 11 30.90 16.00 22.07
CA SER A 11 30.01 15.53 23.14
C SER A 11 29.96 16.53 24.30
N ARG A 12 28.80 17.14 24.56
CA ARG A 12 28.59 17.90 25.80
C ARG A 12 28.26 16.95 26.94
N SER A 13 29.27 16.66 27.75
CA SER A 13 29.11 16.25 29.15
C SER A 13 28.73 17.49 29.98
N GLY A 14 27.50 17.53 30.46
CA GLY A 14 27.02 18.53 31.41
C GLY A 14 25.81 17.99 32.13
N GLU A 15 25.95 17.74 33.43
CA GLU A 15 24.88 17.30 34.32
C GLU A 15 23.72 18.29 34.27
N ALA A 16 22.57 17.84 33.80
CA ALA A 16 21.29 18.51 33.97
C ALA A 16 20.43 17.64 34.89
N THR A 17 20.09 18.22 36.04
CA THR A 17 19.16 17.74 37.06
C THR A 17 17.86 17.22 36.45
N PRO A 18 17.26 16.11 36.96
CA PRO A 18 16.04 15.58 36.38
C PRO A 18 14.87 16.50 36.71
N ALA A 19 14.32 17.16 35.70
CA ALA A 19 13.00 17.78 35.79
C ALA A 19 11.96 16.66 35.93
N LYS A 20 11.52 16.46 37.18
CA LYS A 20 10.35 15.65 37.50
C LYS A 20 9.09 16.34 36.98
N ASP A 21 8.19 15.52 36.47
CA ASP A 21 6.75 15.76 36.39
C ASP A 21 6.27 16.90 35.46
N ALA A 22 6.22 16.59 34.16
CA ALA A 22 5.19 17.13 33.28
C ALA A 22 4.76 16.03 32.30
N CYS A 23 3.45 15.76 32.24
CA CYS A 23 2.78 14.82 31.34
C CYS A 23 2.61 13.36 31.82
N LEU A 24 2.17 13.14 33.06
CA LEU A 24 1.34 11.98 33.41
C LEU A 24 0.28 12.42 34.42
N ASN A 25 -0.83 13.00 33.95
CA ASN A 25 -2.01 13.15 34.79
C ASN A 25 -2.76 11.80 34.84
N PRO A 26 -3.19 11.33 36.01
CA PRO A 26 -3.96 10.10 36.12
C PRO A 26 -5.34 10.28 35.46
N VAL A 27 -5.70 9.33 34.59
CA VAL A 27 -6.98 9.29 33.89
C VAL A 27 -8.07 8.92 34.89
N ASN A 28 -8.73 9.92 35.47
CA ASN A 28 -10.02 9.73 36.11
C ASN A 28 -11.07 9.49 35.02
N GLY A 29 -11.84 8.40 35.17
CA GLY A 29 -12.87 8.01 34.23
C GLY A 29 -13.97 9.07 34.11
N ALA A 30 -13.95 9.82 33.00
CA ALA A 30 -15.06 10.59 32.50
C ALA A 30 -14.85 10.76 30.99
N GLU A 31 -15.83 10.26 30.22
CA GLU A 31 -16.18 10.62 28.84
C GLU A 31 -15.02 10.80 27.83
N THR A 32 -14.93 9.86 26.88
CA THR A 32 -14.02 9.97 25.72
C THR A 32 -14.54 11.03 24.75
N GLU A 33 -14.41 12.30 25.10
CA GLU A 33 -14.44 13.39 24.12
C GLU A 33 -13.30 13.14 23.14
N GLY A 34 -13.64 12.98 21.85
CA GLY A 34 -12.64 12.71 20.82
C GLY A 34 -11.60 13.82 20.77
N HIS A 35 -10.36 13.53 21.14
CA HIS A 35 -9.23 14.43 20.93
C HIS A 35 -8.93 14.50 19.43
N TRP A 36 -9.06 15.69 18.84
CA TRP A 36 -8.72 15.94 17.44
C TRP A 36 -7.35 16.59 17.35
N ILE A 37 -6.52 16.12 16.41
CA ILE A 37 -5.22 16.72 16.09
C ILE A 37 -5.37 17.47 14.76
N LYS A 38 -5.15 18.79 14.77
CA LYS A 38 -5.06 19.58 13.52
C LYS A 38 -3.64 19.42 12.96
N LEU A 39 -3.53 18.87 11.74
CA LEU A 39 -2.24 18.82 11.05
C LEU A 39 -1.81 20.24 10.64
N PRO A 40 -0.51 20.58 10.75
CA PRO A 40 0.00 21.86 10.26
C PRO A 40 -0.23 22.03 8.76
N GLU A 41 -0.49 23.25 8.31
CA GLU A 41 -0.66 23.56 6.88
C GLU A 41 0.64 23.36 6.07
N ALA A 42 1.79 23.45 6.74
CA ALA A 42 3.11 23.24 6.15
C ALA A 42 3.67 21.83 6.41
N LEU A 43 2.82 20.78 6.32
CA LEU A 43 3.26 19.39 6.50
C LEU A 43 4.27 18.98 5.40
N PHE A 44 4.07 19.49 4.19
CA PHE A 44 4.97 19.30 3.05
C PHE A 44 5.82 20.54 2.83
N SER A 45 7.15 20.38 2.84
CA SER A 45 8.10 21.46 2.61
C SER A 45 9.25 21.00 1.71
N SER A 46 10.04 21.95 1.21
CA SER A 46 11.18 21.68 0.33
C SER A 46 10.75 20.90 -0.92
N ILE A 47 11.40 19.77 -1.22
CA ILE A 47 11.12 18.92 -2.39
C ILE A 47 9.69 18.39 -2.45
N MET A 48 8.97 18.32 -1.32
CA MET A 48 7.57 17.87 -1.27
C MET A 48 6.56 19.00 -1.49
N ALA A 49 7.00 20.26 -1.56
CA ALA A 49 6.13 21.42 -1.80
C ALA A 49 5.95 21.74 -3.29
N VAL A 50 6.66 21.04 -4.17
CA VAL A 50 6.58 21.24 -5.61
C VAL A 50 5.25 20.72 -6.13
N GLU A 51 4.49 21.56 -6.83
CA GLU A 51 3.29 21.11 -7.52
C GLU A 51 3.66 20.07 -8.58
N PRO A 52 3.06 18.87 -8.55
CA PRO A 52 3.42 17.82 -9.48
C PRO A 52 2.88 18.13 -10.87
N GLU A 53 3.67 17.80 -11.89
CA GLU A 53 3.14 17.71 -13.25
C GLU A 53 2.18 16.52 -13.35
N VAL A 54 1.04 16.71 -14.01
CA VAL A 54 0.01 15.68 -14.16
C VAL A 54 -0.02 15.21 -15.61
N ASN A 55 0.08 13.89 -15.82
CA ASN A 55 -0.01 13.31 -17.15
C ASN A 55 -1.31 13.73 -17.89
N PRO A 56 -1.23 14.26 -19.12
CA PRO A 56 -2.41 14.74 -19.86
C PRO A 56 -3.43 13.63 -20.17
N LEU A 57 -2.99 12.36 -20.18
CA LEU A 57 -3.83 11.19 -20.44
C LEU A 57 -4.50 10.64 -19.17
N TYR A 58 -4.31 11.30 -18.01
CA TYR A 58 -4.85 10.90 -16.71
C TYR A 58 -6.34 10.52 -16.76
N LYS A 59 -7.20 11.39 -17.29
CA LYS A 59 -8.65 11.15 -17.32
C LYS A 59 -9.01 9.91 -18.15
N THR A 60 -8.37 9.76 -19.30
CA THR A 60 -8.59 8.61 -20.21
C THR A 60 -8.10 7.32 -19.54
N SER A 61 -6.88 7.33 -18.99
CA SER A 61 -6.30 6.17 -18.32
C SER A 61 -7.11 5.76 -17.09
N LYS A 62 -7.60 6.73 -16.31
CA LYS A 62 -8.51 6.50 -15.18
C LYS A 62 -9.78 5.77 -15.62
N ALA A 63 -10.47 6.28 -16.64
CA ALA A 63 -11.72 5.68 -17.12
C ALA A 63 -11.51 4.21 -17.56
N LEU A 64 -10.45 3.94 -18.32
CA LEU A 64 -10.11 2.60 -18.78
C LEU A 64 -9.73 1.66 -17.63
N SER A 65 -9.04 2.17 -16.61
CA SER A 65 -8.61 1.36 -15.47
C SER A 65 -9.77 1.09 -14.52
N ASP A 66 -10.63 2.08 -14.25
CA ASP A 66 -11.81 1.91 -13.40
C ASP A 66 -12.79 0.89 -14.00
N GLU A 67 -13.04 0.95 -15.31
CA GLU A 67 -13.90 -0.02 -16.01
C GLU A 67 -13.32 -1.45 -15.93
N TRP A 68 -12.02 -1.58 -16.21
CA TRP A 68 -11.34 -2.87 -16.17
C TRP A 68 -11.31 -3.44 -14.74
N LEU A 69 -10.92 -2.64 -13.74
CA LEU A 69 -10.85 -3.05 -12.33
C LEU A 69 -12.23 -3.43 -11.78
N LYS A 70 -13.29 -2.70 -12.16
CA LYS A 70 -14.67 -3.06 -11.78
C LYS A 70 -14.98 -4.49 -12.19
N THR A 71 -14.61 -4.87 -13.41
CA THR A 71 -14.85 -6.21 -13.96
C THR A 71 -13.90 -7.24 -13.36
N ALA A 72 -12.59 -6.98 -13.41
CA ALA A 72 -11.54 -7.90 -12.98
C ALA A 72 -11.63 -8.25 -11.50
N LEU A 73 -11.97 -7.27 -10.64
CA LEU A 73 -12.14 -7.44 -9.20
C LEU A 73 -13.59 -7.71 -8.79
N ARG A 74 -14.51 -7.84 -9.76
CA ARG A 74 -15.94 -8.13 -9.56
C ARG A 74 -16.61 -7.17 -8.56
N MET A 75 -16.32 -5.88 -8.72
CA MET A 75 -16.85 -4.84 -7.85
C MET A 75 -18.34 -4.63 -8.12
N ASN A 76 -19.14 -4.52 -7.06
CA ASN A 76 -20.49 -3.98 -7.18
C ASN A 76 -20.45 -2.45 -7.39
N ASP A 77 -21.58 -1.86 -7.81
CA ASP A 77 -21.65 -0.43 -8.15
C ASP A 77 -21.28 0.50 -6.98
N LYS A 78 -21.58 0.10 -5.74
CA LYS A 78 -21.20 0.87 -4.55
C LYS A 78 -19.68 0.89 -4.38
N THR A 79 -19.03 -0.26 -4.48
CA THR A 79 -17.56 -0.37 -4.40
C THR A 79 -16.91 0.39 -5.55
N ALA A 80 -17.40 0.23 -6.78
CA ALA A 80 -16.89 0.95 -7.95
C ALA A 80 -17.05 2.48 -7.83
N THR A 81 -18.15 2.96 -7.24
CA THR A 81 -18.35 4.40 -6.98
C THR A 81 -17.34 4.92 -5.95
N ILE A 82 -17.09 4.17 -4.88
CA ILE A 82 -16.06 4.52 -3.89
C ILE A 82 -14.69 4.53 -4.57
N TRP A 83 -14.39 3.51 -5.36
CA TRP A 83 -13.14 3.37 -6.11
C TRP A 83 -12.86 4.57 -7.00
N SER A 84 -13.83 4.93 -7.85
CA SER A 84 -13.71 6.07 -8.75
C SER A 84 -13.47 7.38 -8.01
N ARG A 85 -13.93 7.50 -6.75
CA ARG A 85 -13.73 8.69 -5.89
C ARG A 85 -12.41 8.69 -5.13
N LEU A 86 -11.81 7.52 -4.89
CA LEU A 86 -10.46 7.43 -4.29
C LEU A 86 -9.41 7.99 -5.23
N ASP A 87 -9.68 7.92 -6.54
CA ASP A 87 -8.86 8.53 -7.57
C ASP A 87 -7.38 8.08 -7.54
N ILE A 88 -7.20 6.77 -7.39
CA ILE A 88 -5.89 6.10 -7.39
C ILE A 88 -5.10 6.45 -8.67
N ALA A 89 -5.81 6.69 -9.78
CA ALA A 89 -5.20 7.04 -11.05
C ALA A 89 -4.45 8.38 -11.03
N TYR A 90 -4.82 9.30 -10.14
CA TYR A 90 -4.09 10.56 -9.97
C TYR A 90 -2.66 10.31 -9.48
N MET A 91 -2.46 9.35 -8.58
CA MET A 91 -1.14 8.97 -8.06
C MET A 91 -0.21 8.51 -9.20
N SER A 92 -0.68 7.64 -10.08
CA SER A 92 0.15 7.22 -11.22
C SER A 92 0.43 8.38 -12.19
N ALA A 93 -0.54 9.28 -12.38
CA ALA A 93 -0.41 10.39 -13.33
C ALA A 93 0.65 11.42 -12.89
N ILE A 94 0.86 11.60 -11.59
CA ILE A 94 1.92 12.47 -11.06
C ILE A 94 3.27 11.76 -10.95
N CYS A 95 3.28 10.43 -10.80
CA CYS A 95 4.51 9.64 -10.79
C CYS A 95 5.07 9.37 -12.20
N ALA A 96 4.24 9.51 -13.23
CA ALA A 96 4.58 9.25 -14.62
C ALA A 96 3.98 10.31 -15.56
N PRO A 97 4.40 11.59 -15.43
CA PRO A 97 3.79 12.71 -16.15
C PRO A 97 3.91 12.60 -17.67
N HIS A 98 4.90 11.86 -18.17
CA HIS A 98 5.21 11.73 -19.61
C HIS A 98 4.93 10.35 -20.20
N ALA A 99 4.46 9.40 -19.39
CA ALA A 99 4.20 8.04 -19.86
C ALA A 99 3.07 7.98 -20.89
N ASP A 100 3.17 7.02 -21.82
CA ASP A 100 2.09 6.71 -22.75
C ASP A 100 0.86 6.13 -22.05
N LEU A 101 -0.26 6.07 -22.78
CA LEU A 101 -1.54 5.62 -22.25
C LEU A 101 -1.50 4.20 -21.69
N GLU A 102 -0.83 3.28 -22.39
CA GLU A 102 -0.79 1.87 -22.00
C GLU A 102 0.05 1.69 -20.73
N THR A 103 1.17 2.40 -20.62
CA THR A 103 2.04 2.39 -19.44
C THR A 103 1.33 2.98 -18.24
N LEU A 104 0.71 4.15 -18.40
CA LEU A 104 -0.05 4.80 -17.33
C LEU A 104 -1.23 3.92 -16.89
N LYS A 105 -1.91 3.26 -17.84
CA LYS A 105 -3.00 2.32 -17.52
C LYS A 105 -2.49 1.11 -16.74
N LEU A 106 -1.33 0.55 -17.12
CA LEU A 106 -0.71 -0.54 -16.37
C LEU A 106 -0.41 -0.14 -14.93
N MET A 107 0.16 1.05 -14.71
CA MET A 107 0.41 1.56 -13.37
C MET A 107 -0.89 1.71 -12.57
N ASN A 108 -1.95 2.23 -13.18
CA ASN A 108 -3.27 2.36 -12.56
C ASN A 108 -3.88 0.99 -12.19
N ASP A 109 -3.82 0.03 -13.10
CA ASP A 109 -4.31 -1.33 -12.87
C ASP A 109 -3.55 -2.03 -11.75
N TRP A 110 -2.23 -1.88 -11.72
CA TRP A 110 -1.38 -2.44 -10.65
C TRP A 110 -1.62 -1.75 -9.30
N ASN A 111 -1.68 -0.42 -9.27
CA ASN A 111 -2.05 0.31 -8.06
C ASN A 111 -3.42 -0.13 -7.57
N GLY A 112 -4.37 -0.32 -8.48
CA GLY A 112 -5.66 -0.86 -8.15
C GLY A 112 -5.60 -2.26 -7.54
N TRP A 113 -4.74 -3.14 -8.06
CA TRP A 113 -4.48 -4.43 -7.42
C TRP A 113 -3.92 -4.28 -6.00
N VAL A 114 -2.95 -3.40 -5.76
CA VAL A 114 -2.37 -3.15 -4.44
C VAL A 114 -3.44 -2.75 -3.43
N PHE A 115 -4.27 -1.76 -3.76
CA PHE A 115 -5.35 -1.32 -2.87
C PHE A 115 -6.36 -2.43 -2.59
N ALA A 116 -6.67 -3.27 -3.57
CA ALA A 116 -7.58 -4.41 -3.38
C ALA A 116 -6.94 -5.56 -2.58
N PHE A 117 -5.63 -5.77 -2.73
CA PHE A 117 -4.86 -6.74 -1.98
C PHE A 117 -4.74 -6.32 -0.51
N ASP A 118 -4.53 -5.03 -0.25
CA ASP A 118 -4.43 -4.46 1.09
C ASP A 118 -5.79 -4.38 1.81
N ASP A 119 -6.84 -3.90 1.14
CA ASP A 119 -8.20 -3.74 1.70
C ASP A 119 -8.99 -5.06 1.77
N ARG A 120 -8.30 -6.20 1.87
CA ARG A 120 -8.97 -7.50 1.94
C ARG A 120 -9.68 -7.67 3.27
N LYS A 121 -10.87 -7.06 3.39
CA LYS A 121 -11.91 -7.47 4.32
C LYS A 121 -12.26 -8.88 3.94
N SER A 122 -12.07 -9.84 4.85
CA SER A 122 -12.35 -11.24 4.56
C SER A 122 -13.69 -11.38 3.84
N ASN A 123 -13.64 -12.08 2.71
CA ASN A 123 -14.81 -12.38 1.91
C ASN A 123 -15.74 -13.30 2.73
N LYS A 124 -16.56 -12.72 3.62
CA LYS A 124 -17.59 -13.44 4.41
C LYS A 124 -18.64 -14.10 3.49
N GLN A 125 -18.60 -13.84 2.19
CA GLN A 125 -19.55 -14.40 1.23
C GLN A 125 -19.18 -15.82 0.78
N ALA A 126 -17.90 -16.20 0.75
CA ALA A 126 -17.50 -17.56 0.41
C ALA A 126 -17.78 -18.58 1.53
N SER A 127 -17.73 -18.16 2.80
CA SER A 127 -18.08 -19.02 3.93
C SER A 127 -19.58 -19.03 4.25
N LYS A 128 -20.35 -17.98 3.93
CA LYS A 128 -21.81 -17.96 4.13
C LYS A 128 -22.57 -18.95 3.24
N GLN A 129 -22.03 -19.33 2.08
CA GLN A 129 -22.65 -20.36 1.25
C GLN A 129 -22.47 -21.77 1.84
N ALA A 130 -21.40 -22.01 2.61
CA ALA A 130 -21.20 -23.24 3.37
C ALA A 130 -22.03 -23.27 4.68
N TYR A 131 -22.30 -22.12 5.28
CA TYR A 131 -23.08 -22.00 6.52
C TYR A 131 -24.60 -21.89 6.33
N LYS A 132 -25.10 -21.58 5.13
CA LYS A 132 -26.55 -21.52 4.85
C LYS A 132 -27.24 -22.89 4.74
N ASN A 133 -26.49 -23.98 4.72
CA ASN A 133 -27.04 -25.34 4.66
C ASN A 133 -27.25 -25.99 6.05
N ARG A 134 -27.02 -25.26 7.14
CA ARG A 134 -27.41 -25.68 8.49
C ARG A 134 -28.12 -24.52 9.19
N ASP A 135 -29.31 -24.83 9.67
CA ASP A 135 -30.13 -24.06 10.60
C ASP A 135 -31.05 -22.99 10.00
N SER A 136 -32.18 -23.49 9.51
CA SER A 136 -33.47 -22.81 9.48
C SER A 136 -34.04 -22.65 10.91
N ASN A 137 -34.12 -21.42 11.43
CA ASN A 137 -35.33 -20.84 12.06
C ASN A 137 -35.04 -19.52 12.83
N ILE A 138 -36.08 -18.66 12.83
CA ILE A 138 -36.40 -17.52 13.72
C ILE A 138 -36.14 -16.07 13.22
N LEU A 139 -37.22 -15.49 12.66
CA LEU A 139 -37.89 -14.17 12.80
C LEU A 139 -37.18 -12.78 12.61
N GLU A 140 -37.56 -12.12 11.50
CA GLU A 140 -38.05 -10.73 11.21
C GLU A 140 -37.67 -9.50 12.11
N ARG A 141 -36.92 -8.47 11.62
CA ARG A 141 -37.23 -7.15 10.93
C ARG A 141 -37.69 -5.97 11.85
N PRO A 142 -37.59 -4.65 11.50
CA PRO A 142 -36.78 -3.88 10.50
C PRO A 142 -36.13 -2.53 11.02
N ALA A 143 -35.46 -1.78 10.13
CA ALA A 143 -34.76 -0.45 10.25
C ALA A 143 -35.74 0.77 10.37
N PRO A 144 -35.38 2.11 10.30
CA PRO A 144 -34.12 2.84 9.91
C PRO A 144 -33.76 4.09 10.80
N LEU A 145 -32.63 4.81 10.68
CA LEU A 145 -32.37 5.96 9.79
C LEU A 145 -31.00 6.64 10.08
N LEU A 146 -30.29 6.99 9.00
CA LEU A 146 -29.49 8.20 8.72
C LEU A 146 -28.61 8.88 9.82
N HIS A 147 -27.29 8.80 9.63
CA HIS A 147 -26.41 9.99 9.74
C HIS A 147 -25.12 9.82 8.92
N ILE A 148 -24.85 10.78 8.03
CA ILE A 148 -23.69 10.83 7.12
C ILE A 148 -22.62 11.73 7.74
N PRO A 149 -21.35 11.29 7.82
CA PRO A 149 -20.24 12.25 7.68
C PRO A 149 -19.13 11.76 6.72
N GLN A 150 -18.92 12.52 5.64
CA GLN A 150 -18.01 12.24 4.52
C GLN A 150 -16.52 12.62 4.73
N LEU A 151 -16.02 12.83 5.96
CA LEU A 151 -14.62 13.27 6.17
C LEU A 151 -13.87 12.41 7.21
N LYS A 152 -14.17 11.11 7.27
CA LYS A 152 -13.44 10.15 8.13
C LYS A 152 -12.50 9.19 7.38
N LYS A 153 -12.42 9.24 6.05
CA LYS A 153 -11.70 8.21 5.26
C LYS A 153 -10.30 8.60 4.79
N VAL A 154 -9.90 9.87 4.85
CA VAL A 154 -8.52 10.25 4.50
C VAL A 154 -7.61 10.13 5.72
N ALA A 155 -8.13 10.40 6.93
CA ALA A 155 -7.39 10.22 8.18
C ALA A 155 -7.27 8.75 8.66
N SER A 156 -7.92 7.80 7.98
CA SER A 156 -7.63 6.38 8.17
C SER A 156 -6.41 5.91 7.39
N ALA A 157 -5.86 6.70 6.46
CA ALA A 157 -4.71 6.31 5.63
C ALA A 157 -3.47 5.91 6.46
N ASN A 158 -3.24 6.51 7.64
CA ASN A 158 -2.15 6.12 8.54
C ASN A 158 -2.47 4.89 9.43
N ARG A 159 -3.62 4.24 9.21
CA ARG A 159 -4.03 2.94 9.79
C ARG A 159 -4.19 1.84 8.73
N THR A 160 -3.80 2.10 7.48
CA THR A 160 -4.29 1.32 6.32
C THR A 160 -3.14 0.66 5.56
N ILE A 161 -2.72 -0.56 5.94
CA ILE A 161 -2.04 -1.53 5.04
C ILE A 161 -2.44 -2.95 5.46
N ALA A 162 -2.56 -3.85 4.47
CA ALA A 162 -2.88 -5.27 4.49
C ALA A 162 -3.41 -5.94 5.77
N PHE A 163 -4.59 -6.55 5.63
CA PHE A 163 -5.21 -7.47 6.60
C PHE A 163 -5.73 -6.83 7.90
N ASP A 164 -6.25 -5.61 7.86
CA ASP A 164 -6.78 -4.94 9.06
C ASP A 164 -8.13 -5.50 9.56
N GLU A 165 -8.89 -6.22 8.71
CA GLU A 165 -10.18 -6.80 9.08
C GLU A 165 -10.42 -8.17 8.41
N GLY A 166 -10.45 -9.27 9.18
CA GLY A 166 -10.99 -10.54 8.68
C GLY A 166 -10.31 -11.84 9.15
N THR A 167 -10.48 -12.90 8.36
CA THR A 167 -9.98 -14.26 8.61
C THR A 167 -8.47 -14.40 8.45
N PHE A 168 -7.83 -13.56 7.63
CA PHE A 168 -6.38 -13.59 7.41
C PHE A 168 -5.62 -12.75 8.44
N ALA A 169 -6.25 -11.67 8.93
CA ALA A 169 -5.79 -10.87 10.06
C ALA A 169 -5.59 -11.67 11.34
N ASN A 170 -6.15 -12.89 11.42
CA ASN A 170 -6.10 -13.79 12.56
C ASN A 170 -5.47 -15.16 12.23
N ASP A 171 -4.92 -15.33 11.01
CA ASP A 171 -4.41 -16.62 10.52
C ASP A 171 -3.14 -16.40 9.67
N PRO A 172 -1.96 -16.33 10.30
CA PRO A 172 -0.70 -16.06 9.62
C PRO A 172 -0.31 -17.15 8.61
N ILE A 173 -0.79 -18.39 8.81
CA ILE A 173 -0.54 -19.50 7.88
C ILE A 173 -1.29 -19.23 6.57
N LYS A 174 -2.59 -18.91 6.65
CA LYS A 174 -3.36 -18.56 5.45
C LYS A 174 -2.87 -17.29 4.76
N ALA A 175 -2.37 -16.32 5.52
CA ALA A 175 -1.75 -15.12 4.94
C ALA A 175 -0.48 -15.49 4.15
N ALA A 176 0.37 -16.38 4.70
CA ALA A 176 1.55 -16.88 4.01
C ALA A 176 1.18 -17.68 2.74
N GLU A 177 0.17 -18.55 2.80
CA GLU A 177 -0.34 -19.28 1.63
C GLU A 177 -0.79 -18.31 0.53
N GLU A 178 -1.57 -17.28 0.87
CA GLU A 178 -2.02 -16.29 -0.11
C GLU A 178 -0.85 -15.57 -0.78
N VAL A 179 0.17 -15.17 -0.01
CA VAL A 179 1.38 -14.55 -0.54
C VAL A 179 2.09 -15.50 -1.51
N ILE A 180 2.27 -16.76 -1.14
CA ILE A 180 2.93 -17.77 -1.98
C ILE A 180 2.19 -17.93 -3.31
N TYR A 181 0.87 -18.17 -3.26
CA TYR A 181 0.08 -18.36 -4.47
C TYR A 181 -0.02 -17.09 -5.33
N THR A 182 -0.01 -15.92 -4.71
CA THR A 182 0.00 -14.63 -5.42
C THR A 182 1.31 -14.45 -6.17
N LEU A 183 2.46 -14.67 -5.52
CA LEU A 183 3.78 -14.55 -6.15
C LEU A 183 4.01 -15.61 -7.22
N ALA A 184 3.43 -16.81 -7.08
CA ALA A 184 3.51 -17.86 -8.09
C ALA A 184 2.92 -17.42 -9.45
N THR A 185 1.94 -16.50 -9.46
CA THR A 185 1.37 -15.96 -10.71
C THR A 185 2.33 -15.12 -11.54
N LEU A 186 3.46 -14.71 -10.95
CA LEU A 186 4.53 -14.01 -11.64
C LEU A 186 5.45 -14.98 -12.41
N ASP A 187 5.30 -16.29 -12.25
CA ASP A 187 6.04 -17.26 -13.07
C ASP A 187 5.44 -17.34 -14.49
N ASN A 188 6.31 -17.44 -15.49
CA ASN A 188 5.92 -17.51 -16.89
C ASN A 188 5.28 -18.85 -17.25
N ILE A 189 5.52 -19.91 -16.45
CA ILE A 189 4.88 -21.22 -16.62
C ILE A 189 3.57 -21.35 -15.84
N HIS A 190 3.20 -20.35 -15.02
CA HIS A 190 1.96 -20.40 -14.26
C HIS A 190 0.76 -20.33 -15.21
N PRO A 191 -0.26 -21.20 -15.06
CA PRO A 191 -1.45 -21.15 -15.88
C PRO A 191 -2.19 -19.82 -15.71
N VAL A 192 -2.93 -19.40 -16.74
CA VAL A 192 -3.76 -18.19 -16.65
C VAL A 192 -4.85 -18.42 -15.61
N VAL A 193 -4.91 -17.53 -14.62
CA VAL A 193 -5.92 -17.55 -13.56
C VAL A 193 -7.17 -16.85 -14.07
N SER A 194 -8.32 -17.53 -13.94
CA SER A 194 -9.60 -16.93 -14.29
C SER A 194 -10.04 -15.89 -13.24
N PRO A 195 -10.67 -14.78 -13.64
CA PRO A 195 -11.26 -13.84 -12.70
C PRO A 195 -12.38 -14.47 -11.86
N ASP A 196 -13.01 -15.56 -12.33
CA ASP A 196 -14.02 -16.29 -11.55
C ASP A 196 -13.41 -17.14 -10.44
N GLU A 197 -12.19 -17.65 -10.65
CA GLU A 197 -11.45 -18.44 -9.67
C GLU A 197 -10.84 -17.53 -8.60
N ASN A 198 -10.07 -16.53 -9.01
CA ASN A 198 -9.45 -15.59 -8.10
C ASN A 198 -9.25 -14.21 -8.77
N PRO A 199 -10.20 -13.26 -8.54
CA PRO A 199 -10.13 -11.90 -9.08
C PRO A 199 -8.80 -11.18 -8.84
N LEU A 200 -8.23 -11.33 -7.64
CA LEU A 200 -7.00 -10.65 -7.25
C LEU A 200 -5.78 -11.21 -7.99
N ARG A 201 -5.62 -12.53 -8.00
CA ARG A 201 -4.50 -13.19 -8.69
C ARG A 201 -4.60 -13.00 -10.21
N HIS A 202 -5.80 -13.05 -10.76
CA HIS A 202 -6.05 -12.69 -12.17
C HIS A 202 -5.57 -11.26 -12.48
N THR A 203 -5.94 -10.31 -11.64
CA THR A 203 -5.58 -8.89 -11.82
C THR A 203 -4.05 -8.70 -11.79
N LEU A 204 -3.35 -9.27 -10.80
CA LEU A 204 -1.88 -9.20 -10.75
C LEU A 204 -1.23 -9.88 -11.95
N GLN A 205 -1.70 -11.08 -12.31
CA GLN A 205 -1.14 -11.83 -13.43
C GLN A 205 -1.30 -11.07 -14.75
N SER A 206 -2.44 -10.41 -14.97
CA SER A 206 -2.66 -9.53 -16.11
C SER A 206 -1.68 -8.36 -16.14
N CYS A 207 -1.44 -7.71 -15.00
CA CYS A 207 -0.41 -6.67 -14.91
C CYS A 207 0.99 -7.21 -15.24
N TRP A 208 1.36 -8.38 -14.70
CA TRP A 208 2.64 -9.01 -14.99
C TRP A 208 2.81 -9.43 -16.46
N MET A 209 1.78 -9.98 -17.10
CA MET A 209 1.80 -10.31 -18.52
C MET A 209 2.07 -9.07 -19.39
N ARG A 210 1.33 -7.98 -19.17
CA ARG A 210 1.53 -6.73 -19.91
C ARG A 210 2.86 -6.04 -19.59
N PHE A 211 3.32 -6.13 -18.34
CA PHE A 211 4.58 -5.55 -17.92
C PHE A 211 5.76 -6.25 -18.61
N ARG A 212 5.76 -7.59 -18.63
CA ARG A 212 6.88 -8.37 -19.22
C ARG A 212 7.03 -8.13 -20.72
N GLU A 213 5.93 -7.88 -21.43
CA GLU A 213 5.95 -7.65 -22.88
C GLU A 213 6.69 -6.37 -23.26
N ARG A 214 6.80 -5.43 -22.31
CA ARG A 214 7.31 -4.08 -22.56
C ARG A 214 8.53 -3.71 -21.70
N SER A 215 9.05 -4.63 -20.88
CA SER A 215 10.16 -4.37 -19.95
C SER A 215 11.37 -5.27 -20.22
N SER A 216 12.56 -4.78 -19.88
CA SER A 216 13.81 -5.54 -19.99
C SER A 216 13.82 -6.73 -19.01
N PRO A 217 14.60 -7.80 -19.28
CA PRO A 217 14.78 -8.90 -18.32
C PRO A 217 15.29 -8.44 -16.95
N SER A 218 16.14 -7.40 -16.91
CA SER A 218 16.65 -6.80 -15.66
C SER A 218 15.54 -6.16 -14.85
N LEU A 219 14.70 -5.36 -15.51
CA LEU A 219 13.56 -4.69 -14.88
C LEU A 219 12.49 -5.68 -14.44
N GLN A 220 12.24 -6.73 -15.24
CA GLN A 220 11.38 -7.87 -14.88
C GLN A 220 11.83 -8.54 -13.58
N TYR A 221 13.12 -8.87 -13.46
CA TYR A 221 13.70 -9.43 -12.24
C TYR A 221 13.51 -8.50 -11.05
N ARG A 222 13.83 -7.20 -11.24
CA ARG A 222 13.74 -6.19 -10.18
C ARG A 222 12.32 -5.98 -9.68
N TRP A 223 11.36 -5.90 -10.59
CA TRP A 223 9.96 -5.72 -10.22
C TRP A 223 9.40 -6.92 -9.46
N LYS A 224 9.76 -8.14 -9.88
CA LYS A 224 9.46 -9.38 -9.10
C LYS A 224 10.06 -9.34 -7.70
N LYS A 225 11.34 -8.95 -7.58
CA LYS A 225 12.01 -8.79 -6.28
C LYS A 225 11.28 -7.79 -5.40
N HIS A 226 10.93 -6.63 -5.92
CA HIS A 226 10.19 -5.60 -5.18
C HIS A 226 8.79 -6.05 -4.77
N LEU A 227 8.05 -6.74 -5.64
CA LEU A 227 6.75 -7.34 -5.29
C LEU A 227 6.87 -8.39 -4.19
N THR A 228 7.94 -9.17 -4.22
CA THR A 228 8.23 -10.15 -3.17
C THR A 228 8.50 -9.47 -1.84
N MET A 229 9.31 -8.40 -1.84
CA MET A 229 9.56 -7.58 -0.65
C MET A 229 8.26 -7.01 -0.07
N TYR A 230 7.39 -6.49 -0.93
CA TYR A 230 6.07 -5.99 -0.53
C TYR A 230 5.22 -7.08 0.14
N CYS A 231 5.07 -8.24 -0.49
CA CYS A 231 4.26 -9.33 0.06
C CYS A 231 4.83 -9.89 1.36
N VAL A 232 6.16 -9.97 1.49
CA VAL A 232 6.83 -10.39 2.73
C VAL A 232 6.64 -9.33 3.83
N GLY A 233 6.77 -8.04 3.51
CA GLY A 233 6.51 -6.95 4.45
C GLY A 233 5.07 -6.96 4.97
N VAL A 234 4.11 -7.20 4.07
CA VAL A 234 2.71 -7.40 4.41
C VAL A 234 2.53 -8.59 5.38
N LEU A 235 3.19 -9.72 5.14
CA LEU A 235 3.13 -10.87 6.05
C LEU A 235 3.78 -10.57 7.42
N GLN A 236 4.89 -9.83 7.44
CA GLN A 236 5.53 -9.37 8.68
C GLN A 236 4.58 -8.49 9.50
N GLN A 237 3.83 -7.61 8.83
CA GLN A 237 2.83 -6.77 9.49
C GLN A 237 1.74 -7.61 10.18
N VAL A 238 1.22 -8.65 9.51
CA VAL A 238 0.28 -9.60 10.14
C VAL A 238 0.90 -10.20 11.40
N GLY A 239 2.16 -10.62 11.34
CA GLY A 239 2.87 -11.14 12.50
C GLY A 239 2.97 -10.15 13.67
N VAL A 240 3.26 -8.87 13.39
CA VAL A 240 3.34 -7.81 14.40
C VAL A 240 1.99 -7.51 15.04
N GLN A 241 0.89 -7.52 14.28
CA GLN A 241 -0.47 -7.31 14.80
C GLN A 241 -0.89 -8.37 15.84
N HIS A 242 -0.30 -9.57 15.80
CA HIS A 242 -0.56 -10.64 16.77
C HIS A 242 0.37 -10.64 17.98
N ARG A 243 1.35 -9.73 18.04
CA ARG A 243 2.25 -9.64 19.20
C ARG A 243 1.53 -9.02 20.38
N ALA A 244 1.85 -9.52 21.58
CA ALA A 244 1.37 -8.94 22.84
C ALA A 244 2.02 -7.58 23.15
N THR A 245 3.16 -7.27 22.51
CA THR A 245 3.94 -6.05 22.73
C THR A 245 3.87 -5.13 21.52
N ARG A 246 3.86 -3.82 21.78
CA ARG A 246 3.94 -2.80 20.74
C ARG A 246 5.36 -2.78 20.14
N PRO A 247 5.52 -2.68 18.81
CA PRO A 247 6.83 -2.58 18.18
C PRO A 247 7.54 -1.28 18.59
N THR A 248 8.87 -1.29 18.57
CA THR A 248 9.67 -0.05 18.65
C THR A 248 9.46 0.81 17.40
N ILE A 249 9.93 2.06 17.44
CA ILE A 249 9.88 2.95 16.25
C ILE A 249 10.68 2.33 15.10
N GLU A 250 11.87 1.79 15.38
CA GLU A 250 12.72 1.16 14.36
C GLU A 250 12.05 -0.07 13.76
N GLU A 251 11.50 -0.97 14.60
CA GLU A 251 10.77 -2.15 14.13
C GLU A 251 9.56 -1.76 13.28
N TYR A 252 8.83 -0.70 13.67
CA TYR A 252 7.71 -0.19 12.91
C TYR A 252 8.16 0.36 11.55
N MET A 253 9.19 1.21 11.52
CA MET A 253 9.69 1.81 10.28
C MET A 253 10.24 0.76 9.32
N ASP A 254 10.97 -0.24 9.81
CA ASP A 254 11.47 -1.36 8.99
C ASP A 254 10.34 -2.19 8.39
N MET A 255 9.35 -2.55 9.20
CA MET A 255 8.15 -3.27 8.75
C MET A 255 7.40 -2.44 7.68
N ARG A 256 7.18 -1.15 7.96
CA ARG A 256 6.43 -0.25 7.06
C ARG A 256 7.14 -0.03 5.74
N ALA A 257 8.45 0.18 5.74
CA ALA A 257 9.22 0.31 4.51
C ALA A 257 9.05 -0.93 3.60
N GLY A 258 8.91 -2.12 4.19
CA GLY A 258 8.60 -3.35 3.47
C GLY A 258 7.17 -3.40 2.94
N CYS A 259 6.16 -3.03 3.73
CA CYS A 259 4.75 -3.21 3.38
C CYS A 259 4.08 -2.02 2.67
N VAL A 260 4.71 -0.84 2.60
CA VAL A 260 4.12 0.38 2.00
C VAL A 260 3.90 0.33 0.49
N GLY A 261 4.45 -0.69 -0.19
CA GLY A 261 4.27 -0.86 -1.64
C GLY A 261 5.10 0.11 -2.50
N ALA A 262 5.95 0.95 -1.90
CA ALA A 262 6.77 1.92 -2.62
C ALA A 262 7.87 1.27 -3.48
N TYR A 263 8.48 0.15 -3.04
CA TYR A 263 9.50 -0.55 -3.85
C TYR A 263 8.98 -0.95 -5.25
N PRO A 264 7.83 -1.64 -5.38
CA PRO A 264 7.25 -1.89 -6.69
C PRO A 264 6.98 -0.62 -7.52
N CYS A 265 6.54 0.47 -6.89
CA CYS A 265 6.34 1.77 -7.57
C CYS A 265 7.64 2.30 -8.18
N ILE A 266 8.78 2.18 -7.48
CA ILE A 266 10.10 2.58 -8.00
C ILE A 266 10.42 1.82 -9.31
N GLY A 267 10.12 0.52 -9.37
CA GLY A 267 10.29 -0.26 -10.59
C GLY A 267 9.31 0.15 -11.71
N LEU A 268 8.09 0.54 -11.36
CA LEU A 268 7.12 1.07 -12.34
C LEU A 268 7.49 2.47 -12.85
N MET A 269 8.16 3.30 -12.05
CA MET A 269 8.67 4.59 -12.50
C MET A 269 9.78 4.40 -13.53
N GLU A 270 10.70 3.45 -13.29
CA GLU A 270 11.71 3.07 -14.27
C GLU A 270 11.09 2.62 -15.61
N PHE A 271 10.04 1.79 -15.52
CA PHE A 271 9.25 1.37 -16.67
C PHE A 271 8.56 2.54 -17.39
N ALA A 272 7.98 3.48 -16.63
CA ALA A 272 7.27 4.64 -17.16
C ALA A 272 8.16 5.62 -17.91
N GLU A 273 9.39 5.79 -17.43
CA GLU A 273 10.42 6.62 -18.07
C GLU A 273 11.09 5.92 -19.27
N GLY A 274 10.80 4.63 -19.50
CA GLY A 274 11.39 3.86 -20.58
C GLY A 274 12.92 3.70 -20.45
N ILE A 275 13.44 3.77 -19.22
CA ILE A 275 14.86 3.60 -18.92
C ILE A 275 15.13 2.17 -18.46
N ASP A 276 16.31 1.65 -18.75
CA ASP A 276 16.76 0.33 -18.27
C ASP A 276 18.02 0.53 -17.42
N ILE A 277 17.82 0.71 -16.11
CA ILE A 277 18.91 1.00 -15.19
C ILE A 277 19.73 -0.29 -15.00
N PRO A 278 21.05 -0.26 -15.27
CA PRO A 278 21.89 -1.43 -15.05
C PRO A 278 21.84 -1.90 -13.60
N GLN A 279 21.85 -3.22 -13.40
CA GLN A 279 21.69 -3.80 -12.08
C GLN A 279 22.79 -3.36 -11.09
N TYR A 280 24.03 -3.20 -11.56
CA TYR A 280 25.14 -2.71 -10.72
C TYR A 280 24.92 -1.28 -10.20
N VAL A 281 24.16 -0.45 -10.94
CA VAL A 281 23.78 0.91 -10.49
C VAL A 281 22.72 0.79 -9.40
N MET A 282 21.68 -0.03 -9.64
CA MET A 282 20.63 -0.24 -8.64
C MET A 282 21.17 -0.87 -7.36
N ASP A 283 22.15 -1.77 -7.44
CA ASP A 283 22.80 -2.40 -6.30
C ASP A 283 23.79 -1.47 -5.57
N HIS A 284 24.08 -0.29 -6.13
CA HIS A 284 24.95 0.68 -5.48
C HIS A 284 24.34 1.12 -4.13
N PRO A 285 25.14 1.23 -3.04
CA PRO A 285 24.63 1.58 -1.71
C PRO A 285 23.80 2.86 -1.68
N SER A 286 24.17 3.86 -2.48
CA SER A 286 23.39 5.11 -2.58
C SER A 286 22.00 4.90 -3.18
N MET A 287 21.85 4.03 -4.20
CA MET A 287 20.55 3.74 -4.80
C MET A 287 19.67 2.94 -3.84
N GLN A 288 20.26 2.01 -3.08
CA GLN A 288 19.56 1.30 -2.01
C GLN A 288 19.10 2.25 -0.90
N ALA A 289 19.96 3.18 -0.49
CA ALA A 289 19.62 4.19 0.52
C ALA A 289 18.50 5.13 0.05
N ILE A 290 18.57 5.61 -1.20
CA ILE A 290 17.51 6.46 -1.78
C ILE A 290 16.19 5.70 -1.82
N SER A 291 16.19 4.45 -2.30
CA SER A 291 14.97 3.62 -2.35
C SER A 291 14.36 3.43 -0.96
N ARG A 292 15.19 3.21 0.06
CA ARG A 292 14.74 3.10 1.45
C ARG A 292 14.15 4.42 1.97
N ILE A 293 14.84 5.55 1.76
CA ILE A 293 14.36 6.88 2.15
C ILE A 293 13.03 7.20 1.48
N THR A 294 12.85 6.85 0.20
CA THR A 294 11.57 6.99 -0.49
C THR A 294 10.47 6.22 0.24
N CYS A 295 10.72 4.97 0.66
CA CYS A 295 9.74 4.19 1.41
C CYS A 295 9.41 4.80 2.79
N ASP A 296 10.42 5.33 3.48
CA ASP A 296 10.25 5.99 4.77
C ASP A 296 9.42 7.27 4.61
N LEU A 297 9.69 8.10 3.59
CA LEU A 297 8.93 9.32 3.30
C LEU A 297 7.46 9.05 2.97
N VAL A 298 7.16 7.97 2.24
CA VAL A 298 5.76 7.57 1.95
C VAL A 298 5.06 7.04 3.21
N THR A 299 5.82 6.56 4.20
CA THR A 299 5.27 6.00 5.43
C THR A 299 4.88 7.06 6.47
N LEU A 300 5.60 8.18 6.51
CA LEU A 300 5.47 9.25 7.52
C LEU A 300 4.27 10.18 7.23
#